data_AF-A0A7L0NGY2-F1
#
_entry.id   AF-A0A7L0NGY2-F1
#
_cell.length_a   1.000
_cell.length_b   1.000
_cell.length_c   1.000
_cell.angle_alpha   90.00
_cell.angle_beta   90.00
_cell.angle_gamma   90.00
#
_symmetry.space_group_name_H-M   'P 1'
#
loop_
_entity.id
_entity.type
_entity.pdbx_description
1 polymer ?
#
loop_
_entity_poly.entity_id
_entity_poly.type
_entity_poly.pdbx_seq_one_letter_code
_entity_poly.pdbx_strand_id
1 'polypeptide(L)'
;RIAFPGAMSLASSHVHPHGVPLREPFGIPFHLNPSYWEQAYSGPAGQISYIPFPGYVGIYDYSFEPAFIRKRNERERQRVRCVNEGYTRLREHLPKEFTDKRLSKVETLRAAISYIKHLQSLL
;
A
#
# COMPACT_ATOMS: atom_id res chain seq x y z
N ARG A 1 -44.32 -24.77 17.14
CA ARG A 1 -44.50 -23.48 17.85
C ARG A 1 -43.50 -23.44 18.99
N ILE A 2 -42.41 -22.68 18.85
CA ILE A 2 -41.48 -22.39 19.94
C ILE A 2 -41.15 -20.90 19.82
N ALA A 3 -41.30 -20.20 20.93
CA ALA A 3 -41.35 -18.75 21.05
C ALA A 3 -39.94 -18.12 21.14
N PHE A 4 -39.83 -16.89 20.64
CA PHE A 4 -38.72 -15.98 20.92
C PHE A 4 -39.02 -15.17 22.20
N PRO A 5 -38.05 -14.93 23.08
CA PRO A 5 -37.97 -13.68 23.83
C PRO A 5 -37.03 -12.74 23.06
N GLY A 6 -37.39 -11.50 22.74
CA GLY A 6 -37.81 -10.49 23.69
C GLY A 6 -36.66 -9.49 23.80
N ALA A 7 -36.71 -8.44 23.00
CA ALA A 7 -35.78 -7.32 22.99
C ALA A 7 -35.74 -6.60 24.34
N MET A 8 -34.62 -5.97 24.69
CA MET A 8 -34.58 -4.73 25.47
C MET A 8 -33.36 -3.91 25.03
N SER A 9 -33.65 -2.74 24.47
CA SER A 9 -32.71 -1.67 24.15
C SER A 9 -32.54 -0.80 25.40
N LEU A 10 -31.31 -0.48 25.78
CA LEU A 10 -31.04 0.54 26.80
C LEU A 10 -29.95 1.49 26.29
N ALA A 11 -30.31 2.77 26.35
CA ALA A 11 -29.65 3.94 25.83
C ALA A 11 -28.18 4.05 26.26
N SER A 12 -27.34 4.44 25.30
CA SER A 12 -26.01 4.97 25.56
C SER A 12 -26.11 6.50 25.54
N SER A 13 -25.90 7.15 26.67
CA SER A 13 -25.73 8.60 26.77
C SER A 13 -24.83 8.97 27.94
N HIS A 14 -23.60 9.35 27.60
CA HIS A 14 -22.86 10.51 28.09
C HIS A 14 -22.50 10.67 29.60
N VAL A 15 -21.23 11.06 29.79
CA VAL A 15 -20.61 11.84 30.89
C VAL A 15 -19.82 11.01 31.92
N HIS A 16 -18.49 11.02 31.76
CA HIS A 16 -17.52 10.75 32.82
C HIS A 16 -16.99 12.07 33.37
N PRO A 17 -17.06 12.31 34.69
CA PRO A 17 -16.19 13.30 35.31
C PRO A 17 -15.69 12.79 36.66
N HIS A 18 -14.60 12.02 36.72
CA HIS A 18 -13.90 11.83 37.99
C HIS A 18 -12.40 11.70 37.76
N GLY A 19 -11.67 12.74 38.17
CA GLY A 19 -10.22 12.77 38.19
C GLY A 19 -9.66 11.82 39.25
N VAL A 20 -8.57 11.16 38.88
CA VAL A 20 -7.64 10.52 39.81
C VAL A 20 -6.21 10.78 39.32
N PRO A 21 -5.30 11.25 40.19
CA PRO A 21 -3.95 11.64 39.79
C PRO A 21 -3.06 10.41 39.70
N LEU A 22 -2.61 10.05 38.48
CA LEU A 22 -1.66 8.97 38.29
C LEU A 22 -0.23 9.47 38.54
N ARG A 23 0.14 9.39 39.82
CA ARG A 23 1.48 9.38 40.41
C ARG A 23 2.63 9.09 39.43
N GLU A 24 3.49 10.07 39.23
CA GLU A 24 4.80 9.98 38.58
C GLU A 24 5.78 9.09 39.38
N PRO A 25 6.63 8.29 38.72
CA PRO A 25 7.80 7.74 39.38
C PRO A 25 9.15 8.21 38.82
N PHE A 26 9.25 9.20 37.92
CA PHE A 26 10.55 9.78 37.52
C PHE A 26 10.43 11.25 37.11
N GLY A 27 11.00 12.15 37.92
CA GLY A 27 10.95 13.60 37.74
C GLY A 27 11.89 14.13 36.67
N ILE A 28 11.49 14.04 35.40
CA ILE A 28 12.07 14.84 34.31
C ILE A 28 10.94 15.64 33.66
N PRO A 29 10.98 16.98 33.66
CA PRO A 29 10.00 17.79 32.94
C PRO A 29 10.10 17.51 31.43
N PHE A 30 9.07 16.89 30.86
CA PHE A 30 8.91 16.80 29.40
C PHE A 30 8.49 18.18 28.86
N HIS A 31 9.46 19.09 28.74
CA HIS A 31 9.26 20.29 27.92
C HIS A 31 9.32 19.86 26.45
N LEU A 32 8.18 19.39 25.91
CA LEU A 32 7.99 19.38 24.47
C LEU A 32 8.01 20.83 24.01
N ASN A 33 9.16 21.30 23.54
CA ASN A 33 9.27 22.60 22.89
C ASN A 33 8.57 22.50 21.53
N PRO A 34 7.50 23.29 21.27
CA PRO A 34 6.78 23.26 20.01
C PRO A 34 7.63 23.65 18.79
N SER A 35 8.85 24.14 18.97
CA SER A 35 9.76 24.49 17.88
C SER A 35 10.31 23.28 17.10
N TYR A 36 10.10 22.05 17.55
CA TYR A 36 10.59 20.85 16.87
C TYR A 36 9.85 20.52 15.57
N TRP A 37 8.58 20.91 15.42
CA TRP A 37 7.80 20.55 14.21
C TRP A 37 8.04 21.50 13.02
N GLU A 38 8.59 22.69 13.26
CA GLU A 38 8.82 23.68 12.18
C GLU A 38 10.05 23.39 11.33
N GLN A 39 11.05 22.68 11.86
CA GLN A 39 12.30 22.43 11.12
C GLN A 39 12.23 21.29 10.09
N ALA A 40 11.10 20.58 9.99
CA ALA A 40 10.96 19.43 9.09
C ALA A 40 10.55 19.77 7.65
N TYR A 41 10.27 21.05 7.33
CA TYR A 41 9.82 21.46 5.98
C TYR A 41 10.92 22.07 5.09
N SER A 42 12.18 22.07 5.52
CA SER A 42 13.28 22.67 4.74
C SER A 42 14.42 21.68 4.44
N GLY A 43 14.43 21.15 3.21
CA GLY A 43 15.68 20.81 2.48
C GLY A 43 16.18 19.34 2.50
N PRO A 44 17.04 18.94 1.53
CA PRO A 44 16.84 17.71 0.75
C PRO A 44 17.90 16.60 0.88
N ALA A 45 17.52 15.41 0.40
CA ALA A 45 18.34 14.32 -0.15
C ALA A 45 19.34 13.56 0.77
N GLY A 46 18.92 12.36 1.17
CA GLY A 46 19.70 11.11 1.12
C GLY A 46 21.03 11.02 1.89
N GLN A 47 21.02 10.33 3.03
CA GLN A 47 22.20 9.59 3.48
C GLN A 47 21.82 8.44 4.44
N ILE A 48 22.07 7.20 4.02
CA ILE A 48 22.06 6.02 4.91
C ILE A 48 23.42 5.96 5.59
N SER A 49 23.44 5.98 6.92
CA SER A 49 24.53 5.45 7.75
C SER A 49 23.97 5.11 9.12
N TYR A 50 23.74 3.83 9.36
CA TYR A 50 23.23 3.29 10.62
C TYR A 50 24.38 3.11 11.61
N ILE A 51 24.32 3.84 12.75
CA ILE A 51 25.05 3.48 13.97
C ILE A 51 24.00 3.34 15.09
N PRO A 52 23.93 2.20 15.79
CA PRO A 52 22.92 1.97 16.81
C PRO A 52 23.31 2.65 18.12
N PHE A 53 22.51 3.60 18.60
CA PHE A 53 22.57 4.07 19.99
C PHE A 53 21.20 3.93 20.69
N PRO A 54 21.14 3.33 21.90
CA PRO A 54 19.89 3.11 22.63
C PRO A 54 19.40 4.42 23.26
N GLY A 55 18.41 5.03 22.62
CA GLY A 55 17.78 6.25 23.11
C GLY A 55 16.94 6.91 22.03
N TYR A 56 15.72 6.38 21.84
CA TYR A 56 14.49 6.92 21.23
C TYR A 56 14.48 8.24 20.43
N VAL A 57 15.50 8.52 19.62
CA VAL A 57 15.52 9.62 18.64
C VAL A 57 16.21 9.12 17.37
N GLY A 58 15.77 7.96 16.90
CA GLY A 58 16.27 7.32 15.69
C GLY A 58 15.40 7.73 14.51
N ILE A 59 16.01 8.41 13.54
CA ILE A 59 15.55 8.64 12.17
C ILE A 59 14.46 7.62 11.77
N TYR A 60 13.19 8.05 11.81
CA TYR A 60 12.11 7.27 11.24
C TYR A 60 12.37 7.20 9.75
N ASP A 61 12.79 6.03 9.28
CA ASP A 61 12.82 5.76 7.85
C ASP A 61 11.37 5.79 7.36
N TYR A 62 10.96 6.97 6.92
CA TYR A 62 9.63 7.32 6.42
C TYR A 62 9.18 6.38 5.29
N SER A 63 10.14 5.65 4.68
CA SER A 63 9.89 4.59 3.72
C SER A 63 9.06 3.43 4.27
N PHE A 64 9.04 3.22 5.59
CA PHE A 64 8.23 2.19 6.24
C PHE A 64 6.88 2.70 6.77
N GLU A 65 6.59 3.99 6.64
CA GLU A 65 5.30 4.52 7.07
C GLU A 65 4.17 3.87 6.22
N PRO A 66 3.09 3.36 6.85
CA PRO A 66 2.03 2.64 6.15
C PRO A 66 1.41 3.37 4.96
N ALA A 67 1.21 4.69 5.01
CA ALA A 67 0.73 5.48 3.88
C ALA A 67 1.74 5.57 2.73
N PHE A 68 3.05 5.70 3.03
CA PHE A 68 4.09 5.65 2.00
C PHE A 68 4.13 4.29 1.28
N ILE A 69 4.07 3.19 2.05
CA ILE A 69 4.00 1.82 1.49
C ILE A 69 2.75 1.66 0.61
N ARG A 70 1.57 2.10 1.10
CA ARG A 70 0.33 2.06 0.30
C ARG A 70 0.46 2.83 -1.01
N LYS A 71 1.01 4.05 -0.96
CA LYS A 71 1.22 4.89 -2.15
C LYS A 71 2.17 4.23 -3.15
N ARG A 72 3.24 3.57 -2.68
CA ARG A 72 4.17 2.81 -3.54
C ARG A 72 3.49 1.59 -4.17
N ASN A 73 2.77 0.79 -3.38
CA ASN A 73 2.07 -0.39 -3.88
C ASN A 73 0.99 -0.04 -4.89
N GLU A 74 0.32 1.10 -4.71
CA GLU A 74 -0.66 1.58 -5.67
C GLU A 74 -0.01 1.92 -7.02
N ARG A 75 1.13 2.61 -7.02
CA ARG A 75 1.88 2.85 -8.27
C ARG A 75 2.28 1.55 -8.96
N GLU A 76 2.73 0.55 -8.20
CA GLU A 76 3.10 -0.74 -8.76
C GLU A 76 1.89 -1.49 -9.33
N ARG A 77 0.73 -1.43 -8.66
CA ARG A 77 -0.53 -1.96 -9.22
C ARG A 77 -0.88 -1.31 -10.55
N GLN A 78 -0.79 0.01 -10.66
CA GLN A 78 -1.06 0.72 -11.92
C GLN A 78 -0.06 0.33 -13.02
N ARG A 79 1.23 0.20 -12.68
CA ARG A 79 2.25 -0.26 -13.63
C ARG A 79 1.95 -1.67 -14.16
N VAL A 80 1.62 -2.60 -13.27
CA VAL A 80 1.25 -3.98 -13.63
C VAL A 80 -0.04 -4.01 -14.45
N ARG A 81 -1.03 -3.19 -14.10
CA ARG A 81 -2.28 -3.06 -14.85
C ARG A 81 -2.01 -2.65 -16.29
N CYS A 82 -1.21 -1.60 -16.51
CA CYS A 82 -0.83 -1.13 -17.85
C CYS A 82 -0.16 -2.24 -18.68
N VAL A 83 0.76 -3.00 -18.09
CA VAL A 83 1.38 -4.16 -18.77
C VAL A 83 0.35 -5.22 -19.13
N ASN A 84 -0.54 -5.58 -18.20
CA ASN A 84 -1.54 -6.61 -18.45
C ASN A 84 -2.57 -6.18 -19.50
N GLU A 85 -2.98 -4.92 -19.54
CA GLU A 85 -3.80 -4.35 -20.60
C GLU A 85 -3.11 -4.48 -21.97
N GLY A 86 -1.79 -4.25 -22.03
CA GLY A 86 -0.99 -4.50 -23.23
C GLY A 86 -1.04 -5.96 -23.70
N TYR A 87 -0.97 -6.93 -22.77
CA TYR A 87 -1.11 -8.35 -23.10
C TYR A 87 -2.51 -8.71 -23.59
N THR A 88 -3.56 -8.11 -23.03
CA THR A 88 -4.94 -8.32 -23.49
C THR A 88 -5.09 -7.82 -24.93
N ARG A 89 -4.65 -6.59 -25.21
CA ARG A 89 -4.66 -6.04 -26.57
C ARG A 89 -3.86 -6.90 -27.55
N LEU A 90 -2.70 -7.41 -27.13
CA LEU A 90 -1.91 -8.30 -27.99
C LEU A 90 -2.68 -9.57 -28.36
N ARG A 91 -3.45 -10.15 -27.43
CA ARG A 91 -4.28 -11.34 -27.70
C ARG A 91 -5.42 -11.10 -28.68
N GLU A 92 -6.00 -9.91 -28.66
CA GLU A 92 -7.06 -9.51 -29.61
C GLU A 92 -6.55 -9.52 -31.06
N HIS A 93 -5.24 -9.36 -31.27
CA HIS A 93 -4.60 -9.38 -32.59
C HIS A 93 -4.07 -10.76 -32.98
N LEU A 94 -4.18 -11.78 -32.12
CA LEU A 94 -3.78 -13.14 -32.45
C LEU A 94 -4.90 -13.86 -33.22
N PRO A 95 -4.55 -14.88 -34.03
CA PRO A 95 -5.52 -15.75 -34.67
C PRO A 95 -6.52 -16.36 -33.66
N LYS A 96 -7.76 -16.59 -34.11
CA LYS A 96 -8.89 -17.03 -33.25
C LYS A 96 -8.61 -18.34 -32.52
N GLU A 97 -7.76 -19.19 -33.07
CA GLU A 97 -7.33 -20.46 -32.46
C GLU A 97 -6.60 -20.25 -31.11
N PHE A 98 -6.08 -19.04 -30.90
CA PHE A 98 -5.39 -18.62 -29.68
C PHE A 98 -6.26 -17.78 -28.74
N THR A 99 -7.37 -17.21 -29.21
CA THR A 99 -8.26 -16.37 -28.38
C THR A 99 -9.07 -17.22 -27.39
N ASP A 100 -9.46 -18.42 -27.79
CA ASP A 100 -10.26 -19.33 -26.94
C ASP A 100 -9.41 -19.98 -25.84
N LYS A 101 -8.08 -19.95 -25.98
CA LYS A 101 -7.13 -20.50 -25.02
C LYS A 101 -6.63 -19.41 -24.07
N ARG A 102 -6.65 -19.68 -22.76
CA ARG A 102 -6.02 -18.82 -21.76
C ARG A 102 -4.49 -18.96 -21.81
N LEU A 103 -3.85 -18.32 -22.78
CA LEU A 103 -2.39 -18.32 -22.91
C LEU A 103 -1.71 -17.70 -21.68
N SER A 104 -0.51 -18.17 -21.33
CA SER A 104 0.41 -17.49 -20.42
C SER A 104 1.08 -16.29 -21.10
N LYS A 105 1.84 -15.48 -20.35
CA LYS A 105 2.59 -14.34 -20.90
C LYS A 105 3.59 -14.80 -21.96
N VAL A 106 4.39 -15.82 -21.66
CA VAL A 106 5.41 -16.35 -22.58
C VAL A 106 4.76 -16.94 -23.83
N GLU A 107 3.67 -17.70 -23.68
CA GLU A 107 2.95 -18.25 -24.84
C GLU A 107 2.34 -17.15 -25.71
N THR A 108 1.80 -16.09 -25.10
CA THR A 108 1.26 -14.93 -25.84
C THR A 108 2.36 -14.31 -26.71
N LEU A 109 3.58 -14.12 -26.16
CA LEU A 109 4.70 -13.57 -26.92
C LEU A 109 5.16 -14.50 -28.05
N ARG A 110 5.24 -15.81 -27.79
CA ARG A 110 5.62 -16.80 -28.81
C ARG A 110 4.61 -16.84 -29.96
N ALA A 111 3.31 -16.82 -29.64
CA ALA A 111 2.25 -16.79 -30.64
C ALA A 111 2.32 -15.52 -31.50
N ALA A 112 2.54 -14.35 -30.89
CA ALA A 112 2.70 -13.09 -31.62
C ALA A 112 3.89 -13.12 -32.60
N ILE A 113 5.06 -13.59 -32.15
CA ILE A 113 6.24 -13.72 -33.01
C ILE A 113 5.96 -14.66 -34.18
N SER A 114 5.34 -15.82 -33.91
CA SER A 114 5.00 -16.78 -34.96
C SER A 114 4.00 -16.18 -35.97
N TYR A 115 3.02 -15.43 -35.49
CA TYR A 115 2.01 -14.83 -36.35
C TYR A 115 2.58 -13.75 -37.26
N ILE A 116 3.46 -12.87 -36.73
CA ILE A 116 4.17 -11.87 -37.54
C ILE A 116 4.98 -12.55 -38.66
N LYS A 117 5.73 -13.61 -38.34
CA LYS A 117 6.51 -14.37 -39.34
C LYS A 117 5.62 -14.99 -40.42
N HIS A 118 4.46 -15.51 -40.03
CA HIS A 118 3.50 -16.06 -40.98
C HIS A 118 2.99 -14.98 -41.93
N LEU A 119 2.56 -13.83 -41.41
CA LEU A 119 2.12 -12.70 -42.24
C LEU A 119 3.20 -12.21 -43.22
N GLN A 120 4.46 -12.13 -42.77
CA GLN A 120 5.60 -11.77 -43.62
C GLN A 120 5.87 -12.77 -44.75
N SER A 121 5.52 -14.06 -44.58
CA SER A 121 5.70 -15.08 -45.61
C SER A 121 4.64 -15.05 -46.71
N LEU A 122 3.51 -14.36 -46.46
CA LEU A 122 2.40 -14.24 -47.40
C LEU A 122 2.47 -12.97 -48.26
N LEU A 123 3.37 -12.04 -47.93
CA LEU A 123 3.66 -10.80 -48.64
C LEU A 123 4.88 -10.97 -49.53
#